data_AF-A0A836L9W9-F1
#
_entry.id   AF-A0A836L9W9-F1
#
_cell.length_a   1.000
_cell.length_b   1.000
_cell.length_c   1.000
_cell.angle_alpha   90.00
_cell.angle_beta   90.00
_cell.angle_gamma   90.00
#
_symmetry.space_group_name_H-M   'P 1'
#
loop_
_entity.id
_entity.type
_entity.pdbx_description
1 polymer ?
#
loop_
_entity_poly.entity_id
_entity_poly.type
_entity_poly.pdbx_seq_one_letter_code
_entity_poly.pdbx_strand_id
1 'polypeptide(L)'
;MRVSLACLKAKSLAQMFRKLKLAGAHPDVLWGIDAQKAQHNGEEMIRLETLMHERTNQVLRSSSSYADGRDRNNTPQFFLFWLQPSRGSAAAGSGVGGRAASSAAAAGLKAIECTITPYSDSRIVKQQLTKLFVDAGIYEDFELEGDRVEVSLESVLRHADEKQNEHIIQSGSLYIRGDKAVENLRRFSVLLVVEEDGVSYLVSLPETQSVQPTGAGQYTTTVGGGGGGSTAPYVPSKTIIGPNGEVDPDVQDFMTERGLRPFDLRMAGSHSSVERFVVAFERIERMYEVHRGRAFRPSVCIVLSLKSYDNFVAPDGSIVLSVQRMPAWEEFLLSLPQPVWQECVQKHKEWRVGFAPKLQERKRQLIRVADMFHVFRVTMESPIAGRTQWQDDLLARFMREETTIRRAVSKYNLKSNLLKKRGEIRIVEHLYSALPSSAMTTNTAAGARKEIGFRIGGDGRVTFNHSIMNTGQMLRVLKDNLKRVETFQRQHDSAIMALEHVSRHVPVDFSVDTEWKYRAEGNLVLHLERFVRTIKENEAQLGAFLRSVMSGRMGTANAGKAVVPANMPIKKRMVWVVSDRFDTLPSGVVFIPFDVDFDSIKRLLLPRQ
;
A
#
# COMPACT_ATOMS: atom_id res chain seq x y z
N MET A 1 49.97 -17.77 -32.85
CA MET A 1 48.77 -17.86 -31.98
C MET A 1 48.98 -16.95 -30.77
N ARG A 2 48.25 -15.83 -30.68
CA ARG A 2 48.22 -14.93 -29.52
C ARG A 2 46.85 -15.07 -28.87
N VAL A 3 46.80 -15.67 -27.68
CA VAL A 3 45.59 -15.68 -26.85
C VAL A 3 45.64 -14.43 -25.98
N SER A 4 44.63 -13.59 -26.12
CA SER A 4 44.42 -12.36 -25.36
C SER A 4 44.20 -12.67 -23.87
N LEU A 5 45.15 -12.30 -23.02
CA LEU A 5 44.95 -12.10 -21.58
C LEU A 5 44.03 -10.89 -21.39
N ALA A 6 42.72 -11.12 -21.32
CA ALA A 6 41.78 -10.13 -20.79
C ALA A 6 42.08 -9.97 -19.30
N CYS A 7 42.62 -8.82 -18.92
CA CYS A 7 42.87 -8.43 -17.54
C CYS A 7 41.53 -8.33 -16.80
N LEU A 8 41.11 -9.42 -16.13
CA LEU A 8 39.91 -9.44 -15.29
C LEU A 8 40.20 -8.60 -14.05
N LYS A 9 39.57 -7.42 -13.99
CA LYS A 9 39.61 -6.50 -12.86
C LYS A 9 39.13 -7.22 -11.59
N ALA A 10 39.87 -7.12 -10.49
CA ALA A 10 39.49 -7.71 -9.21
C ALA A 10 38.10 -7.23 -8.77
N LYS A 11 37.29 -8.12 -8.21
CA LYS A 11 35.91 -7.81 -7.81
C LYS A 11 35.89 -7.17 -6.43
N SER A 12 34.87 -6.34 -6.15
CA SER A 12 34.70 -5.79 -4.81
C SER A 12 34.16 -6.84 -3.85
N LEU A 13 34.41 -6.68 -2.55
CA LEU A 13 33.88 -7.56 -1.51
C LEU A 13 32.34 -7.66 -1.56
N ALA A 14 31.65 -6.57 -1.87
CA ALA A 14 30.19 -6.56 -2.06
C ALA A 14 29.73 -7.45 -3.22
N GLN A 15 30.51 -7.53 -4.31
CA GLN A 15 30.23 -8.44 -5.42
C GLN A 15 30.46 -9.90 -5.03
N MET A 16 31.44 -10.19 -4.18
CA MET A 16 31.67 -11.53 -3.65
C MET A 16 30.54 -11.98 -2.70
N PHE A 17 30.01 -11.09 -1.85
CA PHE A 17 28.82 -11.39 -1.05
C PHE A 17 27.57 -11.63 -1.90
N ARG A 18 27.39 -10.88 -2.99
CA ARG A 18 26.32 -11.17 -3.95
C ARG A 18 26.47 -12.56 -4.59
N LYS A 19 27.69 -13.01 -4.84
CA LYS A 19 27.95 -14.36 -5.36
C LYS A 19 27.73 -15.44 -4.32
N LEU A 20 28.06 -15.19 -3.05
CA LEU A 20 27.74 -16.09 -1.94
C LEU A 20 26.22 -16.29 -1.82
N LYS A 21 25.46 -15.20 -1.93
CA LYS A 21 23.99 -15.23 -2.01
C LYS A 21 23.51 -16.10 -3.18
N LEU A 22 24.06 -15.89 -4.39
CA LEU A 22 23.72 -16.65 -5.59
C LEU A 22 24.17 -18.13 -5.54
N ALA A 23 25.20 -18.45 -4.75
CA ALA A 23 25.65 -19.82 -4.48
C ALA A 23 24.75 -20.58 -3.49
N GLY A 24 23.60 -20.00 -3.13
CA GLY A 24 22.59 -20.66 -2.29
C GLY A 24 22.60 -20.25 -0.82
N ALA A 25 23.36 -19.20 -0.44
CA ALA A 25 23.35 -18.65 0.92
C ALA A 25 22.20 -17.67 1.19
N HIS A 26 21.46 -17.28 0.14
CA HIS A 26 20.44 -16.24 0.26
C HIS A 26 19.28 -16.68 1.19
N PRO A 27 18.87 -15.85 2.17
CA PRO A 27 17.77 -16.16 3.08
C PRO A 27 16.50 -16.63 2.35
N ASP A 28 16.07 -15.94 1.29
CA ASP A 28 14.87 -16.33 0.51
C ASP A 28 14.97 -17.72 -0.13
N VAL A 29 16.17 -18.18 -0.51
CA VAL A 29 16.39 -19.52 -1.07
C VAL A 29 16.27 -20.58 0.03
N LEU A 30 16.78 -20.27 1.23
CA LEU A 30 16.70 -21.15 2.39
C LEU A 30 15.33 -21.12 3.05
N TRP A 31 14.56 -20.05 2.93
CA TRP A 31 13.26 -19.90 3.59
C TRP A 31 12.25 -20.95 3.13
N GLY A 32 12.36 -21.40 1.86
CA GLY A 32 11.57 -22.49 1.32
C GLY A 32 12.02 -23.90 1.77
N ILE A 33 13.13 -24.01 2.51
CA ILE A 33 13.73 -25.28 2.96
C ILE A 33 13.74 -25.37 4.50
N ASP A 34 14.30 -24.36 5.17
CA ASP A 34 14.41 -24.24 6.63
C ASP A 34 14.44 -22.75 7.04
N ALA A 35 13.33 -22.27 7.60
CA ALA A 35 13.15 -20.86 7.97
C ALA A 35 14.09 -20.41 9.11
N GLN A 36 14.48 -21.31 10.02
CA GLN A 36 15.40 -20.97 11.11
C GLN A 36 16.81 -20.74 10.57
N LYS A 37 17.26 -21.57 9.63
CA LYS A 37 18.56 -21.40 8.95
C LYS A 37 18.56 -20.21 8.00
N ALA A 38 17.43 -19.89 7.38
CA ALA A 38 17.26 -18.70 6.55
C ALA A 38 17.39 -17.41 7.36
N GLN A 39 16.75 -17.35 8.54
CA GLN A 39 16.89 -16.24 9.47
C GLN A 39 18.34 -16.12 9.98
N HIS A 40 18.94 -17.24 10.38
CA HIS A 40 20.34 -17.28 10.83
C HIS A 40 21.30 -16.76 9.75
N ASN A 41 21.17 -17.21 8.50
CA ASN A 41 21.98 -16.71 7.40
C ASN A 41 21.79 -15.19 7.17
N GLY A 42 20.56 -14.68 7.33
CA GLY A 42 20.30 -13.24 7.24
C GLY A 42 21.04 -12.44 8.29
N GLU A 43 20.99 -12.91 9.55
CA GLU A 43 21.68 -12.30 10.69
C GLU A 43 23.21 -12.37 10.54
N GLU A 44 23.76 -13.53 10.16
CA GLU A 44 25.20 -13.74 9.97
C GLU A 44 25.77 -12.89 8.82
N MET A 45 24.99 -12.69 7.77
CA MET A 45 25.38 -11.88 6.62
C MET A 45 25.40 -10.38 6.96
N ILE A 46 24.38 -9.88 7.68
CA ILE A 46 24.37 -8.51 8.20
C ILE A 46 25.52 -8.30 9.17
N ARG A 47 25.78 -9.28 10.05
CA ARG A 47 26.87 -9.23 11.02
C ARG A 47 28.22 -9.16 10.32
N LEU A 48 28.42 -9.95 9.27
CA LEU A 48 29.65 -9.95 8.49
C LEU A 48 29.84 -8.65 7.69
N GLU A 49 28.79 -8.16 7.04
CA GLU A 49 28.81 -6.88 6.31
C GLU A 49 29.11 -5.72 7.26
N THR A 50 28.47 -5.69 8.43
CA THR A 50 28.70 -4.68 9.46
C THR A 50 30.14 -4.73 9.98
N LEU A 51 30.68 -5.93 10.23
CA LEU A 51 32.05 -6.12 10.69
C LEU A 51 33.08 -5.59 9.68
N MET A 52 32.84 -5.80 8.39
CA MET A 52 33.71 -5.29 7.33
C MET A 52 33.59 -3.77 7.17
N HIS A 53 32.40 -3.19 7.30
CA HIS A 53 32.22 -1.74 7.31
C HIS A 53 32.89 -1.07 8.52
N GLU A 54 32.78 -1.66 9.72
CA GLU A 54 33.48 -1.17 10.91
C GLU A 54 35.00 -1.18 10.70
N ARG A 55 35.54 -2.24 10.09
CA ARG A 55 36.96 -2.33 9.72
C ARG A 55 37.38 -1.21 8.75
N THR A 56 36.64 -1.00 7.67
CA THR A 56 36.95 0.05 6.67
C THR A 56 36.95 1.44 7.32
N ASN A 57 35.96 1.72 8.16
CA ASN A 57 35.86 2.99 8.88
C ASN A 57 36.99 3.21 9.90
N GLN A 58 37.57 2.13 10.45
CA GLN A 58 38.69 2.23 11.38
C GLN A 58 40.04 2.43 10.68
N VAL A 59 40.25 1.81 9.51
CA VAL A 59 41.42 2.09 8.66
C VAL A 59 41.44 3.58 8.24
N LEU A 60 40.26 4.15 7.94
CA LEU A 60 40.09 5.58 7.65
C LEU A 60 40.35 6.50 8.87
N ARG A 61 40.17 6.01 10.10
CA ARG A 61 40.42 6.77 11.34
C ARG A 61 41.85 6.62 11.88
N SER A 62 42.61 5.62 11.43
CA SER A 62 44.00 5.41 11.87
C SER A 62 45.01 6.21 11.04
N SER A 63 44.59 6.83 9.95
CA SER A 63 45.35 7.82 9.17
C SER A 63 45.23 9.26 9.69
N SER A 64 44.36 9.53 10.67
CA SER A 64 44.33 10.78 11.43
C SER A 64 44.63 10.51 12.90
N SER A 65 45.82 10.93 13.34
CA SER A 65 46.29 10.80 14.71
C SER A 65 45.30 11.46 15.70
N TYR A 66 44.66 10.66 16.55
CA TYR A 66 44.69 10.74 18.01
C TYR A 66 44.00 9.50 18.57
N ALA A 67 44.72 8.77 19.42
CA ALA A 67 44.25 7.62 20.14
C ALA A 67 43.11 8.00 21.09
N ASP A 68 41.97 7.33 20.97
CA ASP A 68 40.98 7.27 22.05
C ASP A 68 40.56 5.80 22.27
N GLY A 69 41.37 5.14 23.10
CA GLY A 69 40.98 4.22 24.17
C GLY A 69 39.69 3.39 24.07
N ARG A 70 39.50 2.61 23.01
CA ARG A 70 38.79 1.33 23.14
C ARG A 70 39.66 0.22 22.59
N ASP A 71 40.39 -0.45 23.47
CA ASP A 71 40.90 -1.80 23.25
C ASP A 71 39.71 -2.74 22.96
N ARG A 72 39.23 -2.72 21.71
CA ARG A 72 38.40 -3.79 21.19
C ARG A 72 39.35 -4.94 20.91
N ASN A 73 39.39 -5.89 21.85
CA ASN A 73 40.11 -7.14 21.70
C ASN A 73 39.88 -7.70 20.28
N ASN A 74 40.97 -8.00 19.54
CA ASN A 74 40.92 -8.67 18.23
C ASN A 74 40.52 -10.15 18.40
N THR A 75 39.40 -10.37 19.06
CA THR A 75 38.85 -11.70 19.30
C THR A 75 38.36 -12.27 17.97
N PRO A 76 38.74 -13.51 17.62
CA PRO A 76 38.20 -14.19 16.44
C PRO A 76 36.68 -14.27 16.51
N GLN A 77 35.99 -13.84 15.45
CA GLN A 77 34.55 -13.96 15.30
C GLN A 77 34.23 -15.14 14.37
N PHE A 78 33.44 -16.09 14.87
CA PHE A 78 33.04 -17.28 14.15
C PHE A 78 31.72 -17.03 13.42
N PHE A 79 31.63 -17.33 12.13
CA PHE A 79 30.46 -17.22 11.26
C PHE A 79 30.10 -18.59 10.69
N LEU A 80 28.80 -18.85 10.56
CA LEU A 80 28.24 -20.08 10.01
C LEU A 80 27.22 -19.74 8.93
N PHE A 81 27.40 -20.29 7.73
CA PHE A 81 26.48 -20.12 6.61
C PHE A 81 25.96 -21.46 6.12
N TRP A 82 24.65 -21.55 5.92
CA TRP A 82 24.01 -22.68 5.25
C TRP A 82 23.88 -22.39 3.75
N LEU A 83 24.20 -23.37 2.90
CA LEU A 83 24.06 -23.29 1.45
C LEU A 83 23.16 -24.40 0.93
N GLN A 84 22.33 -24.08 -0.05
CA GLN A 84 21.74 -25.10 -0.91
C GLN A 84 22.78 -25.57 -1.95
N PRO A 85 23.14 -26.87 -2.01
CA PRO A 85 24.04 -27.36 -3.04
C PRO A 85 23.45 -27.10 -4.43
N SER A 86 24.20 -26.41 -5.29
CA SER A 86 23.78 -26.14 -6.66
C SER A 86 23.57 -27.46 -7.42
N ARG A 87 22.36 -27.71 -7.93
CA ARG A 87 22.12 -28.75 -8.94
C ARG A 87 22.89 -28.35 -10.19
N GLY A 88 24.00 -29.05 -10.46
CA GLY A 88 24.83 -28.79 -11.64
C GLY A 88 24.00 -28.84 -12.93
N SER A 89 24.24 -27.84 -13.78
CA SER A 89 23.82 -27.84 -15.18
C SER A 89 24.39 -29.06 -15.88
N ALA A 90 23.52 -29.89 -16.46
CA ALA A 90 23.91 -31.04 -17.26
C ALA A 90 24.49 -30.58 -18.61
N ALA A 91 25.81 -30.49 -18.70
CA ALA A 91 26.52 -30.39 -19.97
C ALA A 91 27.92 -31.02 -19.86
N ALA A 92 27.98 -32.36 -19.86
CA ALA A 92 29.05 -33.19 -20.45
C ALA A 92 28.69 -34.67 -20.21
N GLY A 93 28.88 -35.50 -21.23
CA GLY A 93 28.21 -36.79 -21.38
C GLY A 93 28.63 -37.89 -20.41
N SER A 94 27.67 -38.77 -20.12
CA SER A 94 27.88 -40.22 -20.07
C SER A 94 26.51 -40.88 -19.95
N GLY A 95 26.23 -41.81 -20.87
CA GLY A 95 24.93 -42.48 -20.99
C GLY A 95 24.64 -43.52 -19.92
N VAL A 96 23.56 -44.25 -20.20
CA VAL A 96 22.94 -45.37 -19.48
C VAL A 96 21.80 -44.96 -18.54
N GLY A 97 20.63 -45.54 -18.83
CA GLY A 97 19.33 -45.11 -18.36
C GLY A 97 18.98 -45.52 -16.93
N GLY A 98 17.87 -44.96 -16.45
CA GLY A 98 17.28 -45.32 -15.17
C GLY A 98 16.16 -44.38 -14.78
N ARG A 99 14.92 -44.89 -14.84
CA ARG A 99 13.73 -44.30 -14.21
C ARG A 99 14.01 -44.08 -12.71
N ALA A 100 13.98 -42.83 -12.25
CA ALA A 100 13.71 -42.46 -10.86
C ALA A 100 13.35 -40.96 -10.74
N ALA A 101 12.21 -40.56 -11.30
CA ALA A 101 11.61 -39.25 -11.03
C ALA A 101 10.69 -39.36 -9.79
N SER A 102 11.25 -39.61 -8.60
CA SER A 102 10.50 -39.57 -7.32
C SER A 102 11.37 -39.70 -6.05
N SER A 103 12.56 -39.08 -5.97
CA SER A 103 13.27 -38.93 -4.67
C SER A 103 14.10 -37.63 -4.55
N ALA A 104 13.51 -36.51 -4.96
CA ALA A 104 14.19 -35.21 -5.02
C ALA A 104 14.11 -34.38 -3.70
N ALA A 105 13.96 -35.02 -2.54
CA ALA A 105 13.75 -34.37 -1.23
C ALA A 105 14.88 -34.61 -0.21
N ALA A 106 16.09 -35.02 -0.64
CA ALA A 106 17.17 -35.36 0.29
C ALA A 106 18.55 -34.80 -0.11
N ALA A 107 18.63 -33.58 -0.65
CA ALA A 107 19.89 -32.84 -0.69
C ALA A 107 19.92 -31.89 0.51
N GLY A 108 20.51 -32.34 1.63
CA GLY A 108 20.64 -31.54 2.85
C GLY A 108 21.46 -30.26 2.61
N LEU A 109 21.15 -29.21 3.37
CA LEU A 109 21.89 -27.95 3.35
C LEU A 109 23.34 -28.18 3.79
N LYS A 110 24.30 -27.61 3.04
CA LYS A 110 25.73 -27.65 3.39
C LYS A 110 26.04 -26.50 4.34
N ALA A 111 26.65 -26.78 5.49
CA ALA A 111 27.17 -25.76 6.38
C ALA A 111 28.60 -25.37 5.97
N ILE A 112 28.91 -24.08 6.04
CA ILE A 112 30.25 -23.52 5.86
C ILE A 112 30.56 -22.64 7.05
N GLU A 113 31.72 -22.85 7.62
CA GLU A 113 32.19 -22.14 8.80
C GLU A 113 33.38 -21.28 8.42
N CYS A 114 33.41 -20.02 8.87
CA CYS A 114 34.60 -19.21 8.78
C CYS A 114 34.86 -18.47 10.08
N THR A 115 36.13 -18.25 10.38
CA THR A 115 36.54 -17.46 11.54
C THR A 115 37.31 -16.26 11.02
N ILE A 116 36.85 -15.07 11.41
CA ILE A 116 37.41 -13.81 10.96
C ILE A 116 38.00 -13.09 12.15
N THR A 117 39.25 -12.66 12.01
CA THR A 117 39.93 -11.80 12.98
C THR A 117 39.88 -10.35 12.46
N PRO A 118 38.87 -9.56 12.84
CA PRO A 118 38.46 -8.35 12.12
C PRO A 118 39.49 -7.23 12.13
N TYR A 119 40.41 -7.22 13.09
CA TYR A 119 41.44 -6.17 13.24
C TYR A 119 42.86 -6.67 12.89
N SER A 120 42.98 -7.87 12.30
CA SER A 120 44.25 -8.38 11.75
C SER A 120 44.59 -7.71 10.41
N ASP A 121 45.82 -7.90 9.92
CA ASP A 121 46.27 -7.39 8.61
C ASP A 121 45.28 -7.75 7.47
N SER A 122 45.09 -6.85 6.51
CA SER A 122 44.19 -7.04 5.36
C SER A 122 44.52 -8.30 4.55
N ARG A 123 45.78 -8.73 4.52
CA ARG A 123 46.18 -10.00 3.90
C ARG A 123 45.58 -11.20 4.64
N ILE A 124 45.56 -11.16 5.97
CA ILE A 124 45.04 -12.24 6.82
C ILE A 124 43.51 -12.33 6.67
N VAL A 125 42.82 -11.18 6.70
CA VAL A 125 41.37 -11.14 6.52
C VAL A 125 40.96 -11.51 5.09
N LYS A 126 41.74 -11.09 4.08
CA LYS A 126 41.52 -11.51 2.69
C LYS A 126 41.62 -13.02 2.58
N GLN A 127 42.65 -13.64 3.16
CA GLN A 127 42.80 -15.10 3.17
C GLN A 127 41.63 -15.81 3.87
N GLN A 128 41.15 -15.31 5.01
CA GLN A 128 40.00 -15.87 5.73
C GLN A 128 38.71 -15.79 4.91
N LEU A 129 38.46 -14.67 4.23
CA LEU A 129 37.30 -14.49 3.36
C LEU A 129 37.43 -15.27 2.05
N THR A 130 38.62 -15.36 1.47
CA THR A 130 38.88 -16.23 0.31
C THR A 130 38.56 -17.68 0.64
N LYS A 131 38.92 -18.16 1.84
CA LYS A 131 38.55 -19.50 2.30
C LYS A 131 37.03 -19.70 2.35
N LEU A 132 36.29 -18.75 2.94
CA LEU A 132 34.82 -18.77 2.95
C LEU A 132 34.23 -18.89 1.53
N PHE A 133 34.73 -18.09 0.58
CA PHE A 133 34.24 -18.10 -0.79
C PHE A 133 34.60 -19.38 -1.53
N VAL A 134 35.81 -19.90 -1.35
CA VAL A 134 36.25 -21.18 -1.93
C VAL A 134 35.42 -22.35 -1.39
N ASP A 135 35.16 -22.38 -0.09
CA ASP A 135 34.33 -23.42 0.54
C ASP A 135 32.88 -23.37 0.02
N ALA A 136 32.43 -22.18 -0.43
CA ALA A 136 31.15 -21.92 -1.09
C ALA A 136 31.17 -22.16 -2.62
N GLY A 137 32.30 -22.61 -3.19
CA GLY A 137 32.46 -22.89 -4.62
C GLY A 137 32.73 -21.66 -5.50
N ILE A 138 33.16 -20.54 -4.92
CA ILE A 138 33.47 -19.28 -5.60
C ILE A 138 34.99 -19.10 -5.63
N TYR A 139 35.59 -19.22 -6.82
CA TYR A 139 37.05 -19.22 -7.04
C TYR A 139 37.60 -17.90 -7.59
N GLU A 140 36.86 -16.80 -7.42
CA GLU A 140 37.22 -15.50 -8.02
C GLU A 140 38.07 -14.64 -7.07
N ASP A 141 39.01 -13.85 -7.63
CA ASP A 141 39.84 -12.92 -6.87
C ASP A 141 39.08 -11.61 -6.58
N PHE A 142 39.35 -11.03 -5.41
CA PHE A 142 38.68 -9.82 -4.91
C PHE A 142 39.64 -8.95 -4.10
N GLU A 143 39.37 -7.65 -4.07
CA GLU A 143 40.13 -6.68 -3.27
C GLU A 143 39.32 -6.29 -2.02
N LEU A 144 40.03 -6.17 -0.88
CA LEU A 144 39.47 -5.56 0.33
C LEU A 144 39.65 -4.04 0.19
N GLU A 145 38.56 -3.30 0.27
CA GLU A 145 38.56 -1.83 0.18
C GLU A 145 39.56 -1.24 1.20
N GLY A 146 40.65 -0.68 0.67
CA GLY A 146 41.81 -0.24 1.45
C GLY A 146 43.07 -0.07 0.59
N ASP A 147 43.20 -0.81 -0.51
CA ASP A 147 44.21 -0.52 -1.54
C ASP A 147 43.63 0.41 -2.62
N ARG A 148 43.79 1.72 -2.38
CA ARG A 148 43.75 2.82 -3.35
C ARG A 148 42.68 2.74 -4.46
N VAL A 149 41.44 3.04 -4.11
CA VAL A 149 40.54 3.76 -5.00
C VAL A 149 39.87 4.86 -4.19
N GLU A 150 40.24 6.11 -4.44
CA GLU A 150 39.46 7.26 -3.99
C GLU A 150 38.08 7.16 -4.65
N VAL A 151 37.13 6.59 -3.91
CA VAL A 151 35.73 6.60 -4.30
C VAL A 151 35.26 8.04 -4.12
N SER A 152 35.33 8.82 -5.19
CA SER A 152 34.74 10.15 -5.27
C SER A 152 33.30 10.08 -4.76
N LEU A 153 32.95 10.91 -3.79
CA LEU A 153 31.57 11.05 -3.29
C LEU A 153 30.59 11.25 -4.45
N GLU A 154 31.04 11.90 -5.52
CA GLU A 154 30.31 12.07 -6.77
C GLU A 154 30.00 10.75 -7.49
N SER A 155 30.87 9.74 -7.41
CA SER A 155 30.63 8.41 -7.99
C SER A 155 29.64 7.57 -7.18
N VAL A 156 29.63 7.72 -5.86
CA VAL A 156 28.66 7.05 -4.96
C VAL A 156 27.29 7.69 -5.09
N LEU A 157 27.25 9.03 -5.17
CA LEU A 157 26.02 9.78 -5.42
C LEU A 157 25.47 9.48 -6.82
N ARG A 158 26.31 9.44 -7.86
CA ARG A 158 25.88 9.01 -9.21
C ARG A 158 25.38 7.57 -9.22
N HIS A 159 26.02 6.65 -8.50
CA HIS A 159 25.56 5.27 -8.44
C HIS A 159 24.25 5.12 -7.63
N ALA A 160 24.05 5.93 -6.59
CA ALA A 160 22.79 6.02 -5.85
C ALA A 160 21.68 6.63 -6.71
N ASP A 161 21.98 7.69 -7.47
CA ASP A 161 21.07 8.33 -8.42
C ASP A 161 20.71 7.38 -9.58
N GLU A 162 21.68 6.62 -10.11
CA GLU A 162 21.45 5.59 -11.13
C GLU A 162 20.54 4.49 -10.59
N LYS A 163 20.80 3.97 -9.38
CA LYS A 163 19.92 2.99 -8.74
C LYS A 163 18.53 3.54 -8.44
N GLN A 164 18.43 4.77 -7.97
CA GLN A 164 17.16 5.43 -7.72
C GLN A 164 16.39 5.63 -9.04
N ASN A 165 17.08 5.99 -10.12
CA ASN A 165 16.49 6.08 -11.46
C ASN A 165 16.05 4.71 -11.99
N GLU A 166 16.84 3.65 -11.80
CA GLU A 166 16.42 2.28 -12.13
C GLU A 166 15.16 1.88 -11.34
N HIS A 167 15.10 2.20 -10.05
CA HIS A 167 13.91 1.97 -9.21
C HIS A 167 12.70 2.79 -9.68
N ILE A 168 12.88 4.03 -10.11
CA ILE A 168 11.81 4.89 -10.66
C ILE A 168 11.31 4.32 -12.00
N ILE A 169 12.22 3.83 -12.86
CA ILE A 169 11.87 3.20 -14.14
C ILE A 169 11.15 1.86 -13.93
N GLN A 170 11.61 1.03 -12.99
CA GLN A 170 10.95 -0.22 -12.61
C GLN A 170 9.56 0.05 -12.02
N SER A 171 9.44 1.06 -11.15
CA SER A 171 8.14 1.53 -10.62
C SER A 171 7.18 1.96 -11.73
N GLY A 172 7.69 2.68 -12.73
CA GLY A 172 6.90 3.10 -13.90
C GLY A 172 6.33 1.92 -14.68
N SER A 173 7.11 0.85 -14.87
CA SER A 173 6.63 -0.39 -15.50
C SER A 173 5.55 -1.07 -14.67
N LEU A 174 5.70 -1.11 -13.34
CA LEU A 174 4.72 -1.69 -12.43
C LEU A 174 3.38 -0.96 -12.49
N TYR A 175 3.38 0.38 -12.56
CA TYR A 175 2.14 1.16 -12.70
C TYR A 175 1.41 0.83 -14.00
N ILE A 176 2.12 0.76 -15.13
CA ILE A 176 1.52 0.41 -16.43
C ILE A 176 0.93 -1.01 -16.40
N ARG A 177 1.67 -1.97 -15.84
CA ARG A 177 1.20 -3.36 -15.70
C ARG A 177 -0.01 -3.47 -14.79
N GLY A 178 0.01 -2.77 -13.66
CA GLY A 178 -1.10 -2.68 -12.72
C GLY A 178 -2.34 -2.08 -13.37
N ASP A 179 -2.22 -0.94 -14.03
CA ASP A 179 -3.33 -0.27 -14.72
C ASP A 179 -3.95 -1.18 -15.80
N LYS A 180 -3.12 -1.87 -16.59
CA LYS A 180 -3.57 -2.85 -17.58
C LYS A 180 -4.35 -4.00 -16.94
N ALA A 181 -3.82 -4.59 -15.86
CA ALA A 181 -4.48 -5.68 -15.16
C ALA A 181 -5.83 -5.24 -14.58
N VAL A 182 -5.88 -4.07 -13.94
CA VAL A 182 -7.11 -3.46 -13.41
C VAL A 182 -8.14 -3.19 -14.51
N GLU A 183 -7.70 -2.69 -15.66
CA GLU A 183 -8.55 -2.49 -16.83
C GLU A 183 -9.17 -3.81 -17.32
N ASN A 184 -8.36 -4.87 -17.45
CA ASN A 184 -8.86 -6.17 -17.90
C ASN A 184 -9.82 -6.79 -16.88
N LEU A 185 -9.56 -6.67 -15.57
CA LEU A 185 -10.49 -7.10 -14.52
C LEU A 185 -11.83 -6.36 -14.59
N ARG A 186 -11.80 -5.06 -14.88
CA ARG A 186 -13.02 -4.28 -15.15
C ARG A 186 -13.78 -4.82 -16.36
N ARG A 187 -13.10 -5.13 -17.46
CA ARG A 187 -13.69 -5.75 -18.67
C ARG A 187 -14.25 -7.16 -18.41
N PHE A 188 -13.70 -7.86 -17.42
CA PHE A 188 -14.21 -9.14 -16.94
C PHE A 188 -15.41 -9.00 -16.00
N SER A 189 -15.86 -7.76 -15.76
CA SER A 189 -16.95 -7.41 -14.84
C SER A 189 -16.66 -7.84 -13.39
N VAL A 190 -15.41 -7.73 -12.95
CA VAL A 190 -14.99 -8.00 -11.57
C VAL A 190 -14.88 -6.67 -10.82
N LEU A 191 -15.58 -6.56 -9.68
CA LEU A 191 -15.36 -5.51 -8.70
C LEU A 191 -14.22 -5.93 -7.77
N LEU A 192 -13.05 -5.31 -7.91
CA LEU A 192 -11.88 -5.61 -7.10
C LEU A 192 -11.72 -4.56 -6.00
N VAL A 193 -11.53 -5.05 -4.77
CA VAL A 193 -11.37 -4.24 -3.57
C VAL A 193 -10.15 -4.76 -2.79
N VAL A 194 -9.36 -3.87 -2.22
CA VAL A 194 -8.34 -4.22 -1.23
C VAL A 194 -8.87 -3.84 0.15
N GLU A 195 -8.77 -4.77 1.10
CA GLU A 195 -9.17 -4.55 2.49
C GLU A 195 -7.93 -4.56 3.40
N GLU A 196 -7.79 -3.47 4.17
CA GLU A 196 -6.73 -3.26 5.13
C GLU A 196 -7.33 -2.63 6.40
N ASP A 197 -7.15 -3.29 7.55
CA ASP A 197 -7.53 -2.77 8.87
C ASP A 197 -8.99 -2.28 8.98
N GLY A 198 -9.92 -2.92 8.27
CA GLY A 198 -11.33 -2.51 8.24
C GLY A 198 -11.64 -1.33 7.32
N VAL A 199 -10.67 -0.89 6.51
CA VAL A 199 -10.83 0.09 5.42
C VAL A 199 -10.81 -0.66 4.09
N SER A 200 -11.74 -0.30 3.20
CA SER A 200 -11.85 -0.92 1.88
C SER A 200 -11.51 0.09 0.78
N TYR A 201 -10.57 -0.27 -0.08
CA TYR A 201 -10.08 0.52 -1.20
C TYR A 201 -10.57 -0.06 -2.52
N LEU A 202 -11.25 0.76 -3.33
CA LEU A 202 -11.76 0.37 -4.63
C LEU A 202 -10.63 0.39 -5.66
N VAL A 203 -10.33 -0.79 -6.23
CA VAL A 203 -9.28 -0.96 -7.25
C VAL A 203 -9.87 -0.98 -8.66
N SER A 204 -10.90 -1.79 -8.90
CA SER A 204 -11.60 -1.85 -10.18
C SER A 204 -13.09 -1.66 -9.97
N LEU A 205 -13.71 -0.79 -10.76
CA LEU A 205 -15.16 -0.68 -10.86
C LEU A 205 -15.61 -1.27 -12.20
N PRO A 206 -16.45 -2.32 -12.23
CA PRO A 206 -16.98 -2.86 -13.47
C PRO A 206 -17.83 -1.79 -14.16
N GLU A 207 -17.86 -1.81 -15.50
CA GLU A 207 -18.83 -1.02 -16.25
C GLU A 207 -20.23 -1.53 -15.91
N THR A 208 -20.89 -0.88 -14.95
CA THR A 208 -22.33 -1.04 -14.80
C THR A 208 -22.92 -0.59 -16.11
N GLN A 209 -23.62 -1.48 -16.83
CA GLN A 209 -24.40 -1.11 -17.99
C GLN A 209 -25.26 0.09 -17.62
N SER A 210 -24.83 1.29 -18.02
CA SER A 210 -25.61 2.50 -17.94
C SER A 210 -26.67 2.41 -19.02
N VAL A 211 -27.66 1.54 -18.81
CA VAL A 211 -28.93 1.64 -19.51
C VAL A 211 -29.79 2.53 -18.64
N GLN A 212 -29.59 3.85 -18.77
CA GLN A 212 -30.70 4.76 -18.59
C GLN A 212 -31.71 4.45 -19.70
N PRO A 213 -32.96 4.10 -19.37
CA PRO A 213 -34.02 4.00 -20.37
C PRO A 213 -34.49 5.43 -20.68
N THR A 214 -33.77 6.13 -21.54
CA THR A 214 -34.29 7.34 -22.18
C THR A 214 -34.30 7.16 -23.68
N GLY A 215 -35.49 6.85 -24.20
CA GLY A 215 -35.88 7.15 -25.58
C GLY A 215 -35.44 6.13 -26.63
N ALA A 216 -36.38 5.27 -27.03
CA ALA A 216 -36.48 4.62 -28.34
C ALA A 216 -35.25 3.89 -28.89
N GLY A 217 -35.15 2.60 -28.59
CA GLY A 217 -34.30 1.67 -29.32
C GLY A 217 -34.49 0.25 -28.80
N GLN A 218 -35.22 -0.57 -29.56
CA GLN A 218 -35.49 -1.98 -29.27
C GLN A 218 -34.20 -2.76 -29.00
N TYR A 219 -34.07 -3.40 -27.83
CA TYR A 219 -33.27 -4.61 -27.72
C TYR A 219 -33.97 -5.65 -26.86
N THR A 220 -34.24 -6.75 -27.55
CA THR A 220 -34.82 -8.01 -27.11
C THR A 220 -33.97 -8.69 -26.06
N THR A 221 -34.65 -9.17 -25.02
CA THR A 221 -34.19 -10.24 -24.13
C THR A 221 -33.98 -11.52 -24.91
N THR A 222 -32.75 -11.99 -25.07
CA THR A 222 -32.48 -13.43 -25.27
C THR A 222 -31.13 -13.84 -24.66
N VAL A 223 -31.23 -14.84 -23.80
CA VAL A 223 -30.17 -15.74 -23.37
C VAL A 223 -29.79 -16.60 -24.58
N GLY A 224 -28.50 -16.68 -24.92
CA GLY A 224 -27.99 -17.72 -25.85
C GLY A 224 -26.78 -17.30 -26.69
N GLY A 225 -25.67 -18.01 -26.47
CA GLY A 225 -24.56 -18.34 -27.38
C GLY A 225 -24.19 -17.48 -28.59
N GLY A 226 -22.89 -17.22 -28.73
CA GLY A 226 -22.26 -16.95 -30.03
C GLY A 226 -21.38 -15.71 -30.03
N GLY A 227 -20.11 -15.89 -30.41
CA GLY A 227 -19.16 -14.81 -30.58
C GLY A 227 -19.64 -13.78 -31.61
N GLY A 228 -19.60 -12.52 -31.24
CA GLY A 228 -19.81 -11.38 -32.12
C GLY A 228 -19.06 -10.20 -31.53
N GLY A 229 -17.96 -9.82 -32.17
CA GLY A 229 -17.19 -8.63 -31.80
C GLY A 229 -18.09 -7.41 -31.87
N SER A 230 -18.23 -6.73 -30.73
CA SER A 230 -18.88 -5.42 -30.69
C SER A 230 -18.07 -4.47 -31.58
N THR A 231 -18.70 -3.97 -32.64
CA THR A 231 -18.19 -2.92 -33.53
C THR A 231 -18.36 -1.52 -32.94
N ALA A 232 -18.30 -1.40 -31.61
CA ALA A 232 -18.20 -0.11 -30.96
C ALA A 232 -16.79 0.46 -31.22
N PRO A 233 -16.64 1.72 -31.70
CA PRO A 233 -15.34 2.34 -31.81
C PRO A 233 -14.64 2.31 -30.46
N TYR A 234 -13.35 1.94 -30.45
CA TYR A 234 -12.51 1.90 -29.25
C TYR A 234 -12.51 3.28 -28.59
N VAL A 235 -13.18 3.38 -27.45
CA VAL A 235 -13.05 4.52 -26.55
C VAL A 235 -12.05 4.12 -25.45
N PRO A 236 -10.88 4.77 -25.35
CA PRO A 236 -9.94 4.51 -24.27
C PRO A 236 -10.64 4.67 -22.90
N SER A 237 -10.45 3.71 -22.01
CA SER A 237 -11.23 3.58 -20.77
C SER A 237 -10.86 4.64 -19.72
N LYS A 238 -11.87 5.11 -18.96
CA LYS A 238 -11.72 6.05 -17.84
C LYS A 238 -11.18 5.32 -16.60
N THR A 239 -9.95 5.59 -16.15
CA THR A 239 -9.46 5.18 -14.83
C THR A 239 -10.31 5.79 -13.70
N ILE A 240 -10.42 5.12 -12.52
CA ILE A 240 -11.18 5.62 -11.35
C ILE A 240 -10.75 7.05 -10.98
N ILE A 241 -9.45 7.29 -11.04
CA ILE A 241 -8.83 8.61 -10.96
C ILE A 241 -8.42 9.00 -12.37
N GLY A 242 -9.05 10.03 -12.93
CA GLY A 242 -8.74 10.55 -14.26
C GLY A 242 -7.30 11.09 -14.35
N PRO A 243 -6.83 11.41 -15.57
CA PRO A 243 -5.48 11.94 -15.78
C PRO A 243 -5.22 13.28 -15.05
N ASN A 244 -6.29 13.98 -14.63
CA ASN A 244 -6.23 15.22 -13.86
C ASN A 244 -6.25 15.03 -12.33
N GLY A 245 -6.29 13.79 -11.83
CA GLY A 245 -6.44 13.50 -10.39
C GLY A 245 -7.89 13.51 -9.91
N GLU A 246 -8.84 13.94 -10.74
CA GLU A 246 -10.26 13.94 -10.42
C GLU A 246 -10.86 12.54 -10.51
N VAL A 247 -11.65 12.17 -9.50
CA VAL A 247 -12.46 10.95 -9.52
C VAL A 247 -13.72 11.23 -10.36
N ASP A 248 -14.10 10.31 -11.24
CA ASP A 248 -15.38 10.42 -11.97
C ASP A 248 -16.55 10.58 -10.97
N PRO A 249 -17.42 11.59 -11.10
CA PRO A 249 -18.49 11.86 -10.15
C PRO A 249 -19.38 10.65 -9.83
N ASP A 250 -19.69 9.83 -10.84
CA ASP A 250 -20.52 8.63 -10.66
C ASP A 250 -19.78 7.58 -9.81
N VAL A 251 -18.46 7.51 -9.96
CA VAL A 251 -17.57 6.64 -9.16
C VAL A 251 -17.40 7.20 -7.75
N GLN A 252 -17.36 8.52 -7.60
CA GLN A 252 -17.29 9.20 -6.31
C GLN A 252 -18.55 8.94 -5.47
N ASP A 253 -19.73 9.01 -6.10
CA ASP A 253 -21.00 8.65 -5.45
C ASP A 253 -21.01 7.16 -5.08
N PHE A 254 -20.61 6.29 -6.00
CA PHE A 254 -20.49 4.86 -5.73
C PHE A 254 -19.62 4.56 -4.50
N MET A 255 -18.43 5.16 -4.44
CA MET A 255 -17.48 4.98 -3.34
C MET A 255 -18.01 5.55 -2.03
N THR A 256 -18.55 6.78 -2.06
CA THR A 256 -19.07 7.47 -0.87
C THR A 256 -20.20 6.68 -0.22
N GLU A 257 -21.10 6.14 -1.02
CA GLU A 257 -22.23 5.34 -0.54
C GLU A 257 -21.81 4.04 0.13
N ARG A 258 -20.66 3.48 -0.26
CA ARG A 258 -20.16 2.17 0.18
C ARG A 258 -18.99 2.28 1.15
N GLY A 259 -18.62 3.50 1.57
CA GLY A 259 -17.49 3.75 2.47
C GLY A 259 -16.15 3.36 1.87
N LEU A 260 -16.02 3.38 0.54
CA LEU A 260 -14.80 3.00 -0.16
C LEU A 260 -13.87 4.19 -0.34
N ARG A 261 -12.57 3.91 -0.31
CA ARG A 261 -11.52 4.86 -0.66
C ARG A 261 -11.00 4.56 -2.07
N PRO A 262 -10.58 5.56 -2.84
CA PRO A 262 -9.91 5.30 -4.10
C PRO A 262 -8.58 4.59 -3.82
N PHE A 263 -8.31 3.50 -4.54
CA PHE A 263 -6.99 2.87 -4.54
C PHE A 263 -6.10 3.57 -5.57
N ASP A 264 -4.88 3.95 -5.16
CA ASP A 264 -3.84 4.44 -6.05
C ASP A 264 -2.57 3.65 -5.77
N LEU A 265 -2.02 3.00 -6.81
CA LEU A 265 -0.78 2.23 -6.71
C LEU A 265 0.39 3.08 -6.21
N ARG A 266 0.37 4.39 -6.45
CA ARG A 266 1.39 5.33 -5.94
C ARG A 266 1.33 5.49 -4.42
N MET A 267 0.17 5.26 -3.81
CA MET A 267 -0.05 5.37 -2.37
C MET A 267 0.13 4.04 -1.64
N ALA A 268 0.45 2.94 -2.35
CA ALA A 268 0.58 1.60 -1.77
C ALA A 268 1.86 1.40 -0.91
N GLY A 269 2.56 2.49 -0.57
CA GLY A 269 3.71 2.52 0.33
C GLY A 269 5.03 2.20 -0.37
N SER A 270 5.59 1.02 -0.08
CA SER A 270 6.92 0.61 -0.55
C SER A 270 6.91 0.02 -1.97
N HIS A 271 8.05 0.03 -2.67
CA HIS A 271 8.21 -0.63 -3.97
C HIS A 271 7.79 -2.10 -3.93
N SER A 272 8.22 -2.84 -2.91
CA SER A 272 7.89 -4.26 -2.73
C SER A 272 6.38 -4.49 -2.52
N SER A 273 5.69 -3.54 -1.89
CA SER A 273 4.24 -3.58 -1.71
C SER A 273 3.54 -3.37 -3.05
N VAL A 274 3.99 -2.38 -3.84
CA VAL A 274 3.48 -2.11 -5.19
C VAL A 274 3.65 -3.33 -6.09
N GLU A 275 4.85 -3.94 -6.10
CA GLU A 275 5.12 -5.18 -6.84
C GLU A 275 4.14 -6.29 -6.46
N ARG A 276 3.93 -6.50 -5.15
CA ARG A 276 3.02 -7.54 -4.65
C ARG A 276 1.58 -7.30 -5.11
N PHE A 277 1.10 -6.07 -5.08
CA PHE A 277 -0.24 -5.72 -5.59
C PHE A 277 -0.36 -5.94 -7.09
N VAL A 278 0.64 -5.51 -7.88
CA VAL A 278 0.64 -5.70 -9.33
C VAL A 278 0.66 -7.19 -9.69
N VAL A 279 1.51 -7.98 -9.04
CA VAL A 279 1.54 -9.44 -9.22
C VAL A 279 0.20 -10.08 -8.83
N ALA A 280 -0.44 -9.60 -7.77
CA ALA A 280 -1.78 -10.06 -7.39
C ALA A 280 -2.83 -9.74 -8.46
N PHE A 281 -2.84 -8.53 -9.00
CA PHE A 281 -3.80 -8.12 -10.03
C PHE A 281 -3.62 -8.93 -11.31
N GLU A 282 -2.38 -9.07 -11.79
CA GLU A 282 -2.06 -9.87 -12.98
C GLU A 282 -2.38 -11.35 -12.79
N ARG A 283 -2.19 -11.88 -11.57
CA ARG A 283 -2.57 -13.27 -11.27
C ARG A 283 -4.06 -13.48 -11.41
N ILE A 284 -4.88 -12.56 -10.87
CA ILE A 284 -6.34 -12.63 -11.03
C ILE A 284 -6.73 -12.45 -12.49
N GLU A 285 -6.14 -11.49 -13.19
CA GLU A 285 -6.35 -11.27 -14.62
C GLU A 285 -6.12 -12.57 -15.41
N ARG A 286 -4.96 -13.20 -15.24
CA ARG A 286 -4.59 -14.44 -15.93
C ARG A 286 -5.51 -15.60 -15.59
N MET A 287 -5.89 -15.73 -14.31
CA MET A 287 -6.85 -16.74 -13.86
C MET A 287 -8.21 -16.55 -14.55
N TYR A 288 -8.70 -15.31 -14.67
CA TYR A 288 -9.94 -15.02 -15.40
C TYR A 288 -9.78 -15.23 -16.91
N GLU A 289 -8.65 -14.86 -17.51
CA GLU A 289 -8.41 -15.07 -18.94
C GLU A 289 -8.50 -16.55 -19.32
N VAL A 290 -7.99 -17.45 -18.47
CA VAL A 290 -8.00 -18.90 -18.71
C VAL A 290 -9.37 -19.54 -18.43
N HIS A 291 -10.02 -19.16 -17.32
CA HIS A 291 -11.15 -19.92 -16.77
C HIS A 291 -12.53 -19.23 -16.87
N ARG A 292 -12.60 -18.00 -17.40
CA ARG A 292 -13.83 -17.22 -17.50
C ARG A 292 -14.91 -17.93 -18.32
N GLY A 293 -16.13 -17.93 -17.80
CA GLY A 293 -17.31 -18.50 -18.47
C GLY A 293 -17.41 -20.02 -18.39
N ARG A 294 -16.32 -20.71 -18.02
CA ARG A 294 -16.28 -22.16 -17.78
C ARG A 294 -16.43 -22.46 -16.29
N ALA A 295 -15.40 -22.12 -15.52
CA ALA A 295 -15.38 -22.34 -14.07
C ALA A 295 -15.71 -21.05 -13.30
N PHE A 296 -15.19 -19.90 -13.76
CA PHE A 296 -15.39 -18.62 -13.08
C PHE A 296 -16.54 -17.84 -13.69
N ARG A 297 -17.41 -17.31 -12.82
CA ARG A 297 -18.50 -16.42 -13.23
C ARG A 297 -18.03 -14.96 -13.25
N PRO A 298 -18.45 -14.16 -14.25
CA PRO A 298 -18.30 -12.70 -14.21
C PRO A 298 -19.30 -12.08 -13.23
N SER A 299 -19.19 -10.77 -12.97
CA SER A 299 -20.11 -10.02 -12.08
C SER A 299 -20.02 -10.49 -10.62
N VAL A 300 -18.80 -10.55 -10.10
CA VAL A 300 -18.51 -10.87 -8.69
C VAL A 300 -17.66 -9.78 -8.05
N CYS A 301 -17.69 -9.73 -6.72
CA CYS A 301 -16.77 -8.92 -5.93
C CYS A 301 -15.65 -9.79 -5.39
N ILE A 302 -14.41 -9.42 -5.70
CA ILE A 302 -13.21 -10.03 -5.13
C ILE A 302 -12.57 -9.04 -4.17
N VAL A 303 -12.20 -9.53 -2.98
CA VAL A 303 -11.57 -8.74 -1.92
C VAL A 303 -10.19 -9.32 -1.66
N LEU A 304 -9.15 -8.52 -1.85
CA LEU A 304 -7.81 -8.84 -1.40
C LEU A 304 -7.65 -8.40 0.04
N SER A 305 -7.62 -9.33 0.98
CA SER A 305 -7.42 -9.00 2.40
C SER A 305 -5.94 -9.19 2.77
N LEU A 306 -5.34 -8.15 3.35
CA LEU A 306 -3.95 -8.19 3.83
C LEU A 306 -3.79 -9.00 5.13
N LYS A 307 -4.87 -9.12 5.90
CA LYS A 307 -4.86 -9.75 7.24
C LYS A 307 -5.44 -11.15 7.30
N SER A 308 -6.30 -11.52 6.35
CA SER A 308 -6.94 -12.83 6.36
C SER A 308 -5.91 -13.96 6.22
N TYR A 309 -6.06 -15.02 7.01
CA TYR A 309 -5.16 -16.19 6.99
C TYR A 309 -5.46 -17.17 5.84
N ASP A 310 -6.68 -17.11 5.30
CA ASP A 310 -7.15 -18.03 4.27
C ASP A 310 -8.10 -17.36 3.29
N ASN A 311 -8.43 -18.08 2.21
CA ASN A 311 -9.40 -17.68 1.21
C ASN A 311 -10.80 -18.20 1.60
N PHE A 312 -11.83 -17.39 1.47
CA PHE A 312 -13.20 -17.78 1.83
C PHE A 312 -14.25 -16.94 1.11
N VAL A 313 -15.50 -17.39 1.15
CA VAL A 313 -16.65 -16.60 0.67
C VAL A 313 -17.31 -15.92 1.86
N ALA A 314 -17.39 -14.59 1.81
CA ALA A 314 -17.95 -13.79 2.88
C ALA A 314 -19.49 -13.81 2.86
N PRO A 315 -20.16 -13.53 4.01
CA PRO A 315 -21.63 -13.54 4.09
C PRO A 315 -22.31 -12.60 3.10
N ASP A 316 -21.65 -11.50 2.75
CA ASP A 316 -22.11 -10.47 1.82
C ASP A 316 -21.91 -10.84 0.33
N GLY A 317 -21.50 -12.08 0.04
CA GLY A 317 -21.30 -12.63 -1.31
C GLY A 317 -19.99 -12.22 -1.97
N SER A 318 -19.07 -11.60 -1.23
CA SER A 318 -17.73 -11.28 -1.73
C SER A 318 -16.80 -12.50 -1.58
N ILE A 319 -15.92 -12.70 -2.56
CA ILE A 319 -14.89 -13.74 -2.49
C ILE A 319 -13.62 -13.09 -1.92
N VAL A 320 -13.22 -13.51 -0.73
CA VAL A 320 -12.04 -13.00 -0.04
C VAL A 320 -10.84 -13.88 -0.40
N LEU A 321 -9.80 -13.24 -0.91
CA LEU A 321 -8.52 -13.86 -1.22
C LEU A 321 -7.45 -13.26 -0.31
N SER A 322 -6.76 -14.11 0.44
CA SER A 322 -5.63 -13.71 1.26
C SER A 322 -4.38 -13.54 0.40
N VAL A 323 -3.74 -12.38 0.44
CA VAL A 323 -2.43 -12.18 -0.20
C VAL A 323 -1.31 -13.05 0.39
N GLN A 324 -1.51 -13.62 1.58
CA GLN A 324 -0.57 -14.58 2.16
C GLN A 324 -0.65 -15.96 1.48
N ARG A 325 -1.79 -16.26 0.84
CA ARG A 325 -2.09 -17.54 0.18
C ARG A 325 -2.20 -17.41 -1.35
N MET A 326 -1.49 -16.44 -1.95
CA MET A 326 -1.50 -16.22 -3.41
C MET A 326 -1.33 -17.49 -4.26
N PRO A 327 -0.43 -18.43 -3.92
CA PRO A 327 -0.29 -19.68 -4.69
C PRO A 327 -1.57 -20.52 -4.77
N ALA A 328 -2.42 -20.48 -3.73
CA ALA A 328 -3.61 -21.31 -3.58
C ALA A 328 -4.89 -20.67 -4.16
N TRP A 329 -4.83 -19.44 -4.69
CA TRP A 329 -6.01 -18.75 -5.20
C TRP A 329 -6.72 -19.51 -6.31
N GLU A 330 -5.95 -20.06 -7.26
CA GLU A 330 -6.52 -20.76 -8.41
C GLU A 330 -7.25 -22.03 -7.98
N GLU A 331 -6.60 -22.84 -7.14
CA GLU A 331 -7.19 -24.06 -6.58
C GLU A 331 -8.46 -23.74 -5.78
N PHE A 332 -8.40 -22.72 -4.92
CA PHE A 332 -9.57 -22.29 -4.15
C PHE A 332 -10.73 -21.87 -5.06
N LEU A 333 -10.49 -20.98 -6.02
CA LEU A 333 -11.54 -20.50 -6.93
C LEU A 333 -12.13 -21.62 -7.80
N LEU A 334 -11.31 -22.58 -8.23
CA LEU A 334 -11.76 -23.75 -9.00
C LEU A 334 -12.52 -24.76 -8.13
N SER A 335 -12.20 -24.83 -6.83
CA SER A 335 -12.91 -25.69 -5.88
C SER A 335 -14.31 -25.18 -5.51
N LEU A 336 -14.59 -23.88 -5.73
CA LEU A 336 -15.89 -23.29 -5.41
C LEU A 336 -17.01 -23.89 -6.28
N PRO A 337 -18.05 -24.49 -5.67
CA PRO A 337 -19.17 -25.04 -6.41
C PRO A 337 -19.92 -23.96 -7.21
N GLN A 338 -20.48 -24.34 -8.37
CA GLN A 338 -21.28 -23.44 -9.21
C GLN A 338 -22.47 -22.77 -8.49
N PRO A 339 -23.20 -23.45 -7.56
CA PRO A 339 -24.23 -22.79 -6.76
C PRO A 339 -23.69 -21.63 -5.90
N VAL A 340 -22.50 -21.77 -5.33
CA VAL A 340 -21.85 -20.72 -4.53
C VAL A 340 -21.49 -19.53 -5.42
N TRP A 341 -20.96 -19.78 -6.61
CA TRP A 341 -20.71 -18.73 -7.60
C TRP A 341 -21.98 -17.96 -7.98
N GLN A 342 -23.11 -18.66 -8.19
CA GLN A 342 -24.39 -18.04 -8.48
C GLN A 342 -24.89 -17.17 -7.33
N GLU A 343 -24.75 -17.64 -6.08
CA GLU A 343 -25.09 -16.87 -4.89
C GLU A 343 -24.25 -15.60 -4.77
N CYS A 344 -22.93 -15.68 -4.98
CA CYS A 344 -22.03 -14.52 -4.98
C CYS A 344 -22.46 -13.48 -6.02
N VAL A 345 -22.76 -13.90 -7.26
CA VAL A 345 -23.24 -13.01 -8.32
C VAL A 345 -24.56 -12.36 -7.93
N GLN A 346 -25.50 -13.12 -7.38
CA GLN A 346 -26.80 -12.61 -6.98
C GLN A 346 -26.65 -11.56 -5.86
N LYS A 347 -25.91 -11.87 -4.80
CA LYS A 347 -25.63 -10.92 -3.70
C LYS A 347 -24.91 -9.68 -4.20
N HIS A 348 -23.95 -9.83 -5.13
CA HIS A 348 -23.24 -8.71 -5.73
C HIS A 348 -24.18 -7.75 -6.48
N LYS A 349 -25.12 -8.28 -7.27
CA LYS A 349 -26.15 -7.49 -7.98
C LYS A 349 -27.16 -6.85 -7.03
N GLU A 350 -27.49 -7.51 -5.93
CA GLU A 350 -28.45 -7.00 -4.95
C GLU A 350 -27.89 -5.86 -4.08
N TRP A 351 -26.58 -5.90 -3.82
CA TRP A 351 -25.93 -5.01 -2.85
C TRP A 351 -24.98 -3.96 -3.45
N ARG A 352 -24.37 -4.21 -4.61
CA ARG A 352 -23.21 -3.41 -5.05
C ARG A 352 -23.38 -2.77 -6.41
N VAL A 353 -23.81 -3.53 -7.42
CA VAL A 353 -23.80 -3.07 -8.82
C VAL A 353 -25.19 -2.92 -9.42
N GLY A 354 -25.32 -2.05 -10.42
CA GLY A 354 -26.60 -1.76 -11.06
C GLY A 354 -27.58 -1.11 -10.09
N PHE A 355 -28.84 -1.56 -10.11
CA PHE A 355 -29.90 -1.00 -9.26
C PHE A 355 -29.66 -1.25 -7.75
N ALA A 356 -29.04 -2.38 -7.37
CA ALA A 356 -28.75 -2.74 -5.99
C ALA A 356 -29.92 -2.52 -4.99
N PRO A 357 -31.06 -3.23 -5.15
CA PRO A 357 -32.30 -2.98 -4.41
C PRO A 357 -32.13 -3.05 -2.88
N LYS A 358 -31.31 -3.98 -2.37
CA LYS A 358 -31.11 -4.11 -0.91
C LYS A 358 -30.32 -2.93 -0.35
N LEU A 359 -29.35 -2.42 -1.11
CA LEU A 359 -28.62 -1.21 -0.75
C LEU A 359 -29.53 0.01 -0.75
N GLN A 360 -30.40 0.15 -1.76
CA GLN A 360 -31.35 1.27 -1.82
C GLN A 360 -32.33 1.26 -0.66
N GLU A 361 -32.88 0.10 -0.30
CA GLU A 361 -33.77 -0.03 0.86
C GLU A 361 -33.05 0.33 2.16
N ARG A 362 -31.81 -0.14 2.34
CA ARG A 362 -30.98 0.25 3.48
C ARG A 362 -30.74 1.75 3.54
N LYS A 363 -30.47 2.41 2.41
CA LYS A 363 -30.33 3.87 2.34
C LYS A 363 -31.62 4.58 2.76
N ARG A 364 -32.77 4.11 2.27
CA ARG A 364 -34.08 4.67 2.65
C ARG A 364 -34.30 4.60 4.16
N GLN A 365 -33.94 3.47 4.78
CA GLN A 365 -34.01 3.31 6.23
C GLN A 365 -33.02 4.23 6.96
N LEU A 366 -31.79 4.36 6.47
CA LEU A 366 -30.79 5.27 7.05
C LEU A 366 -31.18 6.75 6.93
N ILE A 367 -31.86 7.16 5.85
CA ILE A 367 -32.43 8.51 5.72
C ILE A 367 -33.47 8.76 6.81
N ARG A 368 -34.32 7.78 7.09
CA ARG A 368 -35.28 7.86 8.21
C ARG A 368 -34.56 7.98 9.56
N VAL A 369 -33.50 7.19 9.79
CA VAL A 369 -32.67 7.30 11.00
C VAL A 369 -32.00 8.68 11.10
N ALA A 370 -31.44 9.19 10.01
CA ALA A 370 -30.85 10.53 9.96
C ALA A 370 -31.86 11.62 10.31
N ASP A 371 -33.10 11.48 9.82
CA ASP A 371 -34.19 12.38 10.19
C ASP A 371 -34.54 12.32 11.69
N MET A 372 -34.57 11.12 12.27
CA MET A 372 -34.83 10.93 13.70
C MET A 372 -33.78 11.63 14.59
N PHE A 373 -32.51 11.57 14.20
CA PHE A 373 -31.41 12.25 14.90
C PHE A 373 -31.24 13.73 14.50
N HIS A 374 -32.03 14.22 13.54
CA HIS A 374 -31.93 15.57 13.00
C HIS A 374 -30.56 15.92 12.39
N VAL A 375 -29.98 14.96 11.66
CA VAL A 375 -28.73 15.12 10.91
C VAL A 375 -28.97 14.91 9.41
N PHE A 376 -27.98 15.26 8.58
CA PHE A 376 -28.07 15.11 7.13
C PHE A 376 -27.94 13.66 6.70
N ARG A 377 -26.93 12.94 7.22
CA ARG A 377 -26.64 11.57 6.81
C ARG A 377 -26.18 10.70 7.97
N VAL A 378 -26.69 9.47 8.01
CA VAL A 378 -26.20 8.40 8.88
C VAL A 378 -25.68 7.30 7.97
N THR A 379 -24.44 6.86 8.18
CA THR A 379 -23.82 5.74 7.46
C THR A 379 -23.48 4.61 8.42
N MET A 380 -23.57 3.38 7.92
CA MET A 380 -23.04 2.19 8.60
C MET A 380 -21.84 1.74 7.81
N GLU A 381 -20.64 1.96 8.33
CA GLU A 381 -19.41 1.56 7.66
C GLU A 381 -18.98 0.18 8.18
N SER A 382 -18.99 -0.78 7.26
CA SER A 382 -18.41 -2.10 7.43
C SER A 382 -17.39 -2.27 6.29
N PRO A 383 -16.23 -2.90 6.54
CA PRO A 383 -15.40 -3.36 5.45
C PRO A 383 -16.23 -4.26 4.53
N ILE A 384 -15.91 -4.22 3.23
CA ILE A 384 -16.41 -5.23 2.31
C ILE A 384 -15.91 -6.60 2.79
N ALA A 385 -16.77 -7.62 2.70
CA ALA A 385 -16.61 -8.93 3.32
C ALA A 385 -16.77 -8.97 4.85
N GLY A 386 -17.11 -7.86 5.49
CA GLY A 386 -17.44 -7.80 6.90
C GLY A 386 -18.79 -8.46 7.24
N ARG A 387 -19.04 -8.67 8.53
CA ARG A 387 -20.33 -9.18 9.03
C ARG A 387 -21.40 -8.11 8.79
N THR A 388 -22.55 -8.51 8.25
CA THR A 388 -23.66 -7.60 7.96
C THR A 388 -24.80 -7.68 8.98
N GLN A 389 -24.87 -8.75 9.78
CA GLN A 389 -25.99 -9.01 10.70
C GLN A 389 -26.22 -7.84 11.68
N TRP A 390 -25.13 -7.30 12.26
CA TRP A 390 -25.21 -6.20 13.20
C TRP A 390 -25.85 -4.94 12.59
N GLN A 391 -25.71 -4.74 11.27
CA GLN A 391 -26.28 -3.59 10.58
C GLN A 391 -27.80 -3.67 10.53
N ASP A 392 -28.33 -4.88 10.27
CA ASP A 392 -29.76 -5.12 10.20
C ASP A 392 -30.38 -5.09 11.62
N ASP A 393 -29.69 -5.65 12.62
CA ASP A 393 -30.09 -5.58 14.03
C ASP A 393 -30.12 -4.13 14.56
N LEU A 394 -29.13 -3.33 14.18
CA LEU A 394 -29.06 -1.91 14.53
C LEU A 394 -30.20 -1.10 13.90
N LEU A 395 -30.51 -1.33 12.62
CA LEU A 395 -31.61 -0.67 11.95
C LEU A 395 -32.94 -1.04 12.59
N ALA A 396 -33.17 -2.33 12.87
CA ALA A 396 -34.36 -2.79 13.58
C ALA A 396 -34.48 -2.14 14.97
N ARG A 397 -33.37 -2.00 15.70
CA ARG A 397 -33.32 -1.29 16.99
C ARG A 397 -33.74 0.17 16.84
N PHE A 398 -33.17 0.91 15.90
CA PHE A 398 -33.54 2.32 15.70
C PHE A 398 -34.99 2.49 15.29
N MET A 399 -35.51 1.65 14.40
CA MET A 399 -36.92 1.71 14.00
C MET A 399 -37.85 1.45 15.20
N ARG A 400 -37.50 0.50 16.07
CA ARG A 400 -38.25 0.20 17.31
C ARG A 400 -38.22 1.38 18.30
N GLU A 401 -37.08 2.05 18.42
CA GLU A 401 -36.86 3.13 19.38
C GLU A 401 -37.15 4.53 18.83
N GLU A 402 -37.79 4.64 17.66
CA GLU A 402 -37.94 5.91 16.95
C GLU A 402 -38.62 7.00 17.80
N THR A 403 -39.73 6.67 18.43
CA THR A 403 -40.49 7.65 19.23
C THR A 403 -39.69 8.15 20.44
N THR A 404 -38.87 7.28 21.04
CA THR A 404 -37.98 7.62 22.15
C THR A 404 -36.87 8.57 21.70
N ILE A 405 -36.25 8.29 20.55
CA ILE A 405 -35.19 9.13 19.97
C ILE A 405 -35.74 10.52 19.65
N ARG A 406 -36.89 10.61 18.95
CA ARG A 406 -37.50 11.91 18.58
C ARG A 406 -37.90 12.74 19.81
N ARG A 407 -38.44 12.09 20.86
CA ARG A 407 -38.74 12.75 22.14
C ARG A 407 -37.47 13.27 22.81
N ALA A 408 -36.40 12.48 22.84
CA ALA A 408 -35.13 12.91 23.42
C ALA A 408 -34.49 14.07 22.66
N VAL A 409 -34.49 14.01 21.32
CA VAL A 409 -33.99 15.11 20.45
C VAL A 409 -34.75 16.40 20.72
N SER A 410 -36.07 16.33 20.89
CA SER A 410 -36.89 17.51 21.21
C SER A 410 -36.67 17.99 22.65
N LYS A 411 -36.63 17.07 23.63
CA LYS A 411 -36.45 17.38 25.06
C LYS A 411 -35.10 18.04 25.35
N TYR A 412 -34.03 17.59 24.70
CA TYR A 412 -32.67 18.11 24.90
C TYR A 412 -32.27 19.18 23.87
N ASN A 413 -33.22 19.63 23.03
CA ASN A 413 -32.98 20.61 21.97
C ASN A 413 -31.79 20.26 21.06
N LEU A 414 -31.72 19.01 20.60
CA LEU A 414 -30.65 18.51 19.72
C LEU A 414 -30.86 18.87 18.25
N LYS A 415 -31.86 19.71 17.95
CA LYS A 415 -32.17 20.14 16.60
C LYS A 415 -31.21 21.24 16.17
N SER A 416 -30.22 20.88 15.35
CA SER A 416 -29.32 21.83 14.70
C SER A 416 -29.66 21.98 13.22
N ASN A 417 -29.89 23.22 12.79
CA ASN A 417 -30.07 23.54 11.37
C ASN A 417 -28.81 23.25 10.54
N LEU A 418 -27.62 23.39 11.12
CA LEU A 418 -26.36 23.09 10.43
C LEU A 418 -26.21 21.59 10.26
N LEU A 419 -26.36 20.82 11.35
CA LEU A 419 -26.21 19.36 11.29
C LEU A 419 -27.32 18.71 10.45
N LYS A 420 -28.52 19.29 10.40
CA LYS A 420 -29.57 18.80 9.50
C LYS A 420 -29.21 18.97 8.02
N LYS A 421 -28.45 20.01 7.68
CA LYS A 421 -28.01 20.28 6.30
C LYS A 421 -26.75 19.52 5.90
N ARG A 422 -25.81 19.30 6.84
CA ARG A 422 -24.48 18.75 6.52
C ARG A 422 -23.93 17.72 7.51
N GLY A 423 -24.56 17.53 8.66
CA GLY A 423 -24.05 16.67 9.73
C GLY A 423 -24.00 15.20 9.33
N GLU A 424 -22.88 14.54 9.62
CA GLU A 424 -22.66 13.13 9.30
C GLU A 424 -22.41 12.32 10.57
N ILE A 425 -23.20 11.26 10.75
CA ILE A 425 -22.98 10.24 11.77
C ILE A 425 -22.53 8.95 11.08
N ARG A 426 -21.38 8.43 11.51
CA ARG A 426 -20.87 7.12 11.11
C ARG A 426 -21.11 6.12 12.24
N ILE A 427 -21.57 4.92 11.91
CA ILE A 427 -21.65 3.82 12.87
C ILE A 427 -20.81 2.67 12.34
N VAL A 428 -19.96 2.11 13.20
CA VAL A 428 -19.10 0.96 12.91
C VAL A 428 -19.37 -0.15 13.92
N GLU A 429 -19.09 -1.40 13.57
CA GLU A 429 -19.26 -2.54 14.48
C GLU A 429 -18.35 -2.41 15.71
N HIS A 430 -17.06 -2.14 15.47
CA HIS A 430 -16.03 -1.92 16.47
C HIS A 430 -15.26 -0.63 16.16
N LEU A 431 -14.94 0.14 17.19
CA LEU A 431 -14.17 1.38 17.09
C LEU A 431 -12.99 1.33 18.06
N TYR A 432 -11.78 1.49 17.53
CA TYR A 432 -10.55 1.45 18.32
C TYR A 432 -10.01 2.85 18.60
N SER A 433 -9.20 3.01 19.65
CA SER A 433 -8.50 4.27 19.94
C SER A 433 -7.42 4.56 18.89
N ALA A 434 -7.25 5.83 18.55
CA ALA A 434 -6.19 6.31 17.64
C ALA A 434 -4.87 6.63 18.35
N LEU A 435 -4.87 6.67 19.69
CA LEU A 435 -3.67 6.95 20.47
C LEU A 435 -2.82 5.67 20.57
N PRO A 436 -1.54 5.70 20.14
CA PRO A 436 -0.62 4.61 20.39
C PRO A 436 -0.18 4.66 21.86
N SER A 437 -1.02 4.21 22.78
CA SER A 437 -0.65 4.02 24.20
C SER A 437 -1.60 3.05 24.88
N SER A 438 -1.24 1.77 24.76
CA SER A 438 -1.14 0.78 25.85
C SER A 438 -1.27 -0.57 25.17
N ALA A 439 -0.17 -1.06 24.61
CA ALA A 439 0.07 -2.49 24.71
C ALA A 439 0.12 -2.74 26.22
N MET A 440 -1.04 -2.96 26.84
CA MET A 440 -1.05 -3.66 28.10
C MET A 440 -0.35 -4.97 27.78
N THR A 441 0.78 -5.18 28.45
CA THR A 441 1.44 -6.45 28.63
C THR A 441 0.48 -7.38 29.38
N THR A 442 -0.64 -7.73 28.76
CA THR A 442 -1.48 -8.83 29.18
C THR A 442 -1.05 -10.01 28.35
N ASN A 443 -0.56 -11.05 29.02
CA ASN A 443 -0.09 -12.33 28.48
C ASN A 443 -1.22 -13.16 27.83
N THR A 444 -2.13 -12.52 27.10
CA THR A 444 -3.20 -13.13 26.34
C THR A 444 -3.07 -12.68 24.90
N ALA A 445 -2.96 -13.66 24.01
CA ALA A 445 -2.67 -13.57 22.58
C ALA A 445 -3.06 -12.24 21.88
N ALA A 446 -2.06 -11.63 21.23
CA ALA A 446 -2.14 -10.57 20.22
C ALA A 446 -2.71 -9.20 20.66
N GLY A 447 -1.81 -8.26 20.99
CA GLY A 447 -1.89 -6.81 20.71
C GLY A 447 -3.27 -6.14 20.59
N ALA A 448 -4.17 -6.32 21.57
CA ALA A 448 -5.52 -5.78 21.50
C ALA A 448 -5.51 -4.24 21.59
N ARG A 449 -5.87 -3.57 20.48
CA ARG A 449 -6.12 -2.11 20.46
C ARG A 449 -7.31 -1.81 21.39
N LYS A 450 -7.20 -0.76 22.22
CA LYS A 450 -8.28 -0.34 23.12
C LYS A 450 -9.53 0.07 22.33
N GLU A 451 -10.67 -0.56 22.60
CA GLU A 451 -11.96 -0.14 22.03
C GLU A 451 -12.51 1.11 22.74
N ILE A 452 -13.16 1.99 21.98
CA ILE A 452 -13.78 3.23 22.46
C ILE A 452 -15.24 3.31 21.99
N GLY A 453 -16.09 3.99 22.76
CA GLY A 453 -17.52 4.11 22.44
C GLY A 453 -17.78 5.01 21.24
N PHE A 454 -17.15 6.19 21.22
CA PHE A 454 -17.38 7.18 20.17
C PHE A 454 -16.10 7.95 19.85
N ARG A 455 -16.08 8.59 18.67
CA ARG A 455 -15.04 9.51 18.24
C ARG A 455 -15.69 10.74 17.59
N ILE A 456 -15.17 11.91 17.92
CA ILE A 456 -15.56 13.17 17.28
C ILE A 456 -14.36 13.64 16.46
N GLY A 457 -14.50 13.59 15.14
CA GLY A 457 -13.47 14.09 14.24
C GLY A 457 -13.45 15.63 14.23
N GLY A 458 -12.28 16.21 14.00
CA GLY A 458 -12.15 17.64 13.74
C GLY A 458 -12.89 18.09 12.47
N ASP A 459 -13.28 17.16 11.60
CA ASP A 459 -14.17 17.40 10.46
C ASP A 459 -15.65 17.51 10.82
N GLY A 460 -16.00 17.42 12.10
CA GLY A 460 -17.39 17.44 12.57
C GLY A 460 -18.14 16.13 12.34
N ARG A 461 -17.47 15.05 11.93
CA ARG A 461 -18.10 13.73 11.84
C ARG A 461 -18.12 13.03 13.19
N VAL A 462 -19.26 12.45 13.54
CA VAL A 462 -19.42 11.68 14.78
C VAL A 462 -19.41 10.20 14.44
N THR A 463 -18.47 9.44 15.00
CA THR A 463 -18.39 7.99 14.82
C THR A 463 -18.81 7.27 16.09
N PHE A 464 -19.75 6.33 15.99
CA PHE A 464 -20.24 5.50 17.10
C PHE A 464 -19.87 4.03 16.93
N ASN A 465 -19.59 3.38 18.05
CA ASN A 465 -19.31 1.96 18.15
C ASN A 465 -20.58 1.19 18.51
N HIS A 466 -21.08 0.37 17.59
CA HIS A 466 -22.29 -0.41 17.79
C HIS A 466 -22.13 -1.45 18.93
N SER A 467 -20.98 -2.12 19.01
CA SER A 467 -20.75 -3.24 19.93
C SER A 467 -20.90 -2.87 21.41
N ILE A 468 -20.62 -1.61 21.77
CA ILE A 468 -20.62 -1.15 23.17
C ILE A 468 -21.56 0.01 23.45
N MET A 469 -22.14 0.65 22.44
CA MET A 469 -23.06 1.78 22.63
C MET A 469 -24.54 1.42 22.41
N ASN A 470 -25.35 1.80 23.39
CA ASN A 470 -26.80 1.88 23.24
C ASN A 470 -27.25 3.28 22.77
N THR A 471 -28.50 3.36 22.31
CA THR A 471 -29.11 4.59 21.78
C THR A 471 -29.10 5.75 22.79
N GLY A 472 -29.30 5.47 24.08
CA GLY A 472 -29.27 6.50 25.13
C GLY A 472 -27.89 7.13 25.31
N GLN A 473 -26.83 6.32 25.26
CA GLN A 473 -25.44 6.79 25.28
C GLN A 473 -25.12 7.60 24.03
N MET A 474 -25.58 7.18 22.84
CA MET A 474 -25.39 7.94 21.59
C MET A 474 -26.04 9.33 21.71
N LEU A 475 -27.28 9.41 22.20
CA LEU A 475 -27.99 10.68 22.41
C LEU A 475 -27.29 11.58 23.43
N ARG A 476 -26.72 11.01 24.50
CA ARG A 476 -25.94 11.77 25.47
C ARG A 476 -24.68 12.36 24.83
N VAL A 477 -23.96 11.59 24.03
CA VAL A 477 -22.77 12.10 23.31
C VAL A 477 -23.15 13.24 22.37
N LEU A 478 -24.25 13.11 21.62
CA LEU A 478 -24.74 14.18 20.75
C LEU A 478 -25.10 15.43 21.56
N LYS A 479 -25.77 15.27 22.70
CA LYS A 479 -26.11 16.39 23.60
C LYS A 479 -24.87 17.12 24.09
N ASP A 480 -23.89 16.39 24.58
CA ASP A 480 -22.70 16.96 25.21
C ASP A 480 -21.77 17.64 24.18
N ASN A 481 -21.88 17.26 22.90
CA ASN A 481 -20.96 17.73 21.85
C ASN A 481 -21.63 18.52 20.71
N LEU A 482 -22.94 18.74 20.72
CA LEU A 482 -23.69 19.37 19.63
C LEU A 482 -23.03 20.66 19.12
N LYS A 483 -22.82 21.62 20.02
CA LYS A 483 -22.21 22.93 19.69
C LYS A 483 -20.79 22.78 19.16
N ARG A 484 -20.01 21.86 19.73
CA ARG A 484 -18.62 21.61 19.32
C ARG A 484 -18.57 21.04 17.91
N VAL A 485 -19.45 20.08 17.60
CA VAL A 485 -19.57 19.48 16.26
C VAL A 485 -19.97 20.54 15.23
N GLU A 486 -20.91 21.43 15.56
CA GLU A 486 -21.28 22.54 14.68
C GLU A 486 -20.10 23.48 14.38
N THR A 487 -19.32 23.85 15.40
CA THR A 487 -18.13 24.70 15.22
C THR A 487 -17.09 24.01 14.34
N PHE A 488 -16.77 22.76 14.63
CA PHE A 488 -15.81 21.97 13.84
C PHE A 488 -16.24 21.84 12.39
N GLN A 489 -17.52 21.57 12.13
CA GLN A 489 -18.02 21.49 10.77
C GLN A 489 -17.88 22.80 10.00
N ARG A 490 -18.20 23.95 10.62
CA ARG A 490 -18.04 25.27 9.97
C ARG A 490 -16.58 25.59 9.66
N GLN A 491 -15.70 25.38 10.63
CA GLN A 491 -14.29 25.69 10.46
C GLN A 491 -13.63 24.76 9.43
N HIS A 492 -13.97 23.46 9.47
CA HIS A 492 -13.49 22.49 8.50
C HIS A 492 -13.99 22.79 7.08
N ASP A 493 -15.27 23.14 6.90
CA ASP A 493 -15.82 23.55 5.60
C ASP A 493 -15.07 24.79 5.06
N SER A 494 -14.77 25.76 5.92
CA SER A 494 -13.98 26.95 5.56
C SER A 494 -12.56 26.59 5.13
N ALA A 495 -11.89 25.70 5.86
CA ALA A 495 -10.54 25.24 5.54
C ALA A 495 -10.50 24.45 4.21
N ILE A 496 -11.47 23.57 3.97
CA ILE A 496 -11.58 22.82 2.70
C ILE A 496 -11.82 23.77 1.53
N MET A 497 -12.74 24.73 1.64
CA MET A 497 -13.00 25.68 0.56
C MET A 497 -11.76 26.49 0.19
N ALA A 498 -10.93 26.83 1.18
CA ALA A 498 -9.67 27.52 0.96
C ALA A 498 -8.59 26.61 0.33
N LEU A 499 -8.48 25.34 0.76
CA LEU A 499 -7.61 24.35 0.11
C LEU A 499 -8.01 24.08 -1.34
N GLU A 500 -9.31 23.98 -1.61
CA GLU A 500 -9.86 23.80 -2.95
C GLU A 500 -9.53 25.00 -3.85
N HIS A 501 -9.63 26.23 -3.31
CA HIS A 501 -9.17 27.42 -4.02
C HIS A 501 -7.68 27.34 -4.38
N VAL A 502 -6.82 26.99 -3.42
CA VAL A 502 -5.37 26.85 -3.66
C VAL A 502 -5.09 25.75 -4.67
N SER A 503 -5.75 24.60 -4.55
CA SER A 503 -5.62 23.49 -5.50
C SER A 503 -5.86 23.99 -6.92
N ARG A 504 -6.92 24.77 -7.18
CA ARG A 504 -7.19 25.27 -8.55
C ARG A 504 -6.09 26.15 -9.15
N HIS A 505 -5.24 26.76 -8.33
CA HIS A 505 -4.19 27.69 -8.77
C HIS A 505 -2.77 27.10 -8.72
N VAL A 506 -2.58 26.02 -7.95
CA VAL A 506 -1.31 25.33 -7.77
C VAL A 506 -1.40 23.94 -8.40
N PRO A 507 -0.35 23.45 -9.11
CA PRO A 507 -0.40 22.14 -9.78
C PRO A 507 -0.19 20.97 -8.80
N VAL A 508 -0.91 20.99 -7.69
CA VAL A 508 -0.84 20.03 -6.59
C VAL A 508 -2.26 19.67 -6.16
N ASP A 509 -2.48 18.39 -5.90
CA ASP A 509 -3.67 17.91 -5.21
C ASP A 509 -3.39 17.71 -3.73
N PHE A 510 -4.33 18.15 -2.87
CA PHE A 510 -4.21 18.03 -1.43
C PHE A 510 -4.99 16.82 -0.91
N SER A 511 -4.39 16.12 0.03
CA SER A 511 -4.99 15.05 0.83
C SER A 511 -4.59 15.24 2.29
N VAL A 512 -5.28 14.56 3.21
CA VAL A 512 -4.99 14.63 4.65
C VAL A 512 -4.68 13.23 5.15
N ASP A 513 -3.58 13.08 5.88
CA ASP A 513 -3.24 11.83 6.53
C ASP A 513 -4.34 11.45 7.55
N THR A 514 -4.88 10.25 7.38
CA THR A 514 -5.97 9.73 8.20
C THR A 514 -5.49 9.39 9.62
N GLU A 515 -4.25 8.90 9.77
CA GLU A 515 -3.71 8.62 11.10
C GLU A 515 -3.51 9.91 11.89
N TRP A 516 -2.81 10.88 11.29
CA TRP A 516 -2.65 12.20 11.89
C TRP A 516 -4.00 12.85 12.20
N LYS A 517 -4.97 12.80 11.28
CA LYS A 517 -6.33 13.31 11.50
C LYS A 517 -6.97 12.73 12.77
N TYR A 518 -6.80 11.43 13.00
CA TYR A 518 -7.36 10.80 14.20
C TYR A 518 -6.56 11.10 15.46
N ARG A 519 -5.24 11.30 15.38
CA ARG A 519 -4.42 11.72 16.53
C ARG A 519 -4.66 13.20 16.90
N ALA A 520 -4.87 14.05 15.91
CA ALA A 520 -5.11 15.49 16.10
C ALA A 520 -6.51 15.78 16.67
N GLU A 521 -7.48 14.88 16.47
CA GLU A 521 -8.87 15.01 16.92
C GLU A 521 -9.45 16.40 16.64
N GLY A 522 -9.76 17.18 17.68
CA GLY A 522 -10.33 18.53 17.56
C GLY A 522 -9.32 19.61 17.14
N ASN A 523 -8.02 19.36 17.23
CA ASN A 523 -6.98 20.34 16.85
C ASN A 523 -6.68 20.32 15.34
N LEU A 524 -7.20 19.34 14.61
CA LEU A 524 -7.04 19.22 13.15
C LEU A 524 -7.35 20.53 12.44
N VAL A 525 -8.46 21.18 12.81
CA VAL A 525 -8.92 22.36 12.07
C VAL A 525 -8.00 23.54 12.26
N LEU A 526 -7.50 23.75 13.48
CA LEU A 526 -6.50 24.79 13.77
C LEU A 526 -5.23 24.58 12.93
N HIS A 527 -4.77 23.34 12.81
CA HIS A 527 -3.61 22.99 12.01
C HIS A 527 -3.86 23.20 10.51
N LEU A 528 -5.03 22.78 10.00
CA LEU A 528 -5.40 22.99 8.60
C LEU A 528 -5.55 24.48 8.27
N GLU A 529 -6.17 25.28 9.15
CA GLU A 529 -6.29 26.73 8.95
C GLU A 529 -4.93 27.42 8.90
N ARG A 530 -3.99 27.01 9.78
CA ARG A 530 -2.60 27.50 9.75
C ARG A 530 -1.91 27.13 8.44
N PHE A 531 -1.98 25.87 8.03
CA PHE A 531 -1.42 25.38 6.79
C PHE A 531 -1.96 26.15 5.58
N VAL A 532 -3.28 26.25 5.47
CA VAL A 532 -3.97 27.00 4.41
C VAL A 532 -3.51 28.44 4.35
N ARG A 533 -3.41 29.11 5.51
CA ARG A 533 -2.98 30.50 5.58
C ARG A 533 -1.57 30.67 5.00
N THR A 534 -0.63 29.83 5.42
CA THR A 534 0.75 29.89 4.95
C THR A 534 0.86 29.59 3.45
N ILE A 535 0.12 28.61 2.95
CA ILE A 535 0.11 28.30 1.51
C ILE A 535 -0.49 29.44 0.69
N LYS A 536 -1.59 30.05 1.16
CA LYS A 536 -2.24 31.17 0.49
C LYS A 536 -1.36 32.43 0.47
N GLU A 537 -0.66 32.72 1.57
CA GLU A 537 0.30 33.83 1.65
C GLU A 537 1.45 33.67 0.63
N ASN A 538 1.82 32.44 0.28
CA ASN A 538 2.94 32.12 -0.62
C ASN A 538 2.50 31.56 -1.98
N GLU A 539 1.22 31.67 -2.34
CA GLU A 539 0.60 30.96 -3.46
C GLU A 539 1.31 31.22 -4.81
N ALA A 540 1.61 32.48 -5.12
CA ALA A 540 2.27 32.85 -6.36
C ALA A 540 3.69 32.28 -6.46
N GLN A 541 4.45 32.35 -5.37
CA GLN A 541 5.82 31.86 -5.32
C GLN A 541 5.85 30.33 -5.37
N LEU A 542 4.93 29.68 -4.66
CA LEU A 542 4.77 28.22 -4.67
C LEU A 542 4.36 27.70 -6.04
N GLY A 543 3.38 28.34 -6.67
CA GLY A 543 2.94 27.98 -8.03
C GLY A 543 4.05 28.16 -9.07
N ALA A 544 4.90 29.19 -8.95
CA ALA A 544 6.05 29.37 -9.82
C ALA A 544 7.14 28.32 -9.57
N PHE A 545 7.47 28.06 -8.30
CA PHE A 545 8.46 27.06 -7.89
C PHE A 545 8.08 25.66 -8.38
N LEU A 546 6.86 25.21 -8.11
CA LEU A 546 6.41 23.86 -8.49
C LEU A 546 6.33 23.68 -10.01
N ARG A 547 5.93 24.72 -10.75
CA ARG A 547 6.01 24.70 -12.23
C ARG A 547 7.45 24.57 -12.71
N SER A 548 8.41 25.18 -12.03
CA SER A 548 9.84 25.04 -12.34
C SER A 548 10.37 23.64 -12.05
N VAL A 549 9.96 23.03 -10.92
CA VAL A 549 10.30 21.65 -10.56
C VAL A 549 9.73 20.66 -11.58
N MET A 550 8.44 20.77 -11.90
CA MET A 550 7.78 19.86 -12.86
C MET A 550 8.25 20.04 -14.30
N SER A 551 8.70 21.23 -14.70
CA SER A 551 9.25 21.47 -16.03
C SER A 551 10.73 21.08 -16.17
N GLY A 552 11.34 20.54 -15.10
CA GLY A 552 12.75 20.13 -15.07
C GLY A 552 13.73 21.30 -15.16
N ARG A 553 13.26 22.56 -15.12
CA ARG A 553 14.08 23.75 -15.36
C ARG A 553 14.98 24.15 -14.20
N MET A 554 14.73 23.64 -12.99
CA MET A 554 15.50 23.97 -11.78
C MET A 554 16.44 22.86 -11.31
N GLY A 555 16.69 21.81 -12.12
CA GLY A 555 17.43 20.62 -11.69
C GLY A 555 18.59 20.12 -12.55
N THR A 556 18.86 20.66 -13.73
CA THR A 556 20.02 20.21 -14.55
C THR A 556 20.61 21.34 -15.40
N ALA A 557 21.30 22.27 -14.77
CA ALA A 557 22.38 22.98 -15.45
C ALA A 557 23.67 22.15 -15.21
N ASN A 558 24.04 21.35 -16.21
CA ASN A 558 25.35 20.67 -16.35
C ASN A 558 25.67 19.39 -15.53
N ALA A 559 24.69 18.50 -15.32
CA ALA A 559 24.96 17.08 -15.07
C ALA A 559 24.02 16.21 -15.91
N GLY A 560 24.52 15.06 -16.36
CA GLY A 560 23.98 14.20 -17.43
C GLY A 560 22.46 14.15 -17.55
N LYS A 561 21.99 14.30 -18.80
CA LYS A 561 20.59 14.19 -19.25
C LYS A 561 19.77 13.21 -18.40
N ALA A 562 18.96 13.73 -17.48
CA ALA A 562 17.78 13.05 -16.98
C ALA A 562 16.81 12.91 -18.16
N VAL A 563 16.90 11.81 -18.90
CA VAL A 563 15.84 11.42 -19.84
C VAL A 563 14.75 10.79 -18.99
N VAL A 564 13.85 11.63 -18.46
CA VAL A 564 12.50 11.14 -18.14
C VAL A 564 11.96 10.64 -19.48
N PRO A 565 11.64 9.34 -19.64
CA PRO A 565 11.12 8.84 -20.91
C PRO A 565 9.89 9.66 -21.29
N ALA A 566 9.83 10.14 -22.54
CA ALA A 566 8.67 10.88 -23.06
C ALA A 566 7.34 10.12 -22.94
N ASN A 567 7.38 8.83 -22.59
CA ASN A 567 6.26 7.92 -22.44
C ASN A 567 5.94 7.56 -20.98
N MET A 568 6.59 8.17 -19.98
CA MET A 568 6.10 8.05 -18.60
C MET A 568 4.83 8.89 -18.48
N PRO A 569 3.69 8.36 -17.97
CA PRO A 569 2.52 9.17 -17.73
C PRO A 569 2.81 10.10 -16.56
N ILE A 570 3.43 11.25 -16.84
CA ILE A 570 3.50 12.38 -15.92
C ILE A 570 2.07 12.88 -15.76
N LYS A 571 1.29 12.28 -14.85
CA LYS A 571 0.03 12.89 -14.40
C LYS A 571 0.39 14.26 -13.86
N LYS A 572 -0.27 15.31 -14.38
CA LYS A 572 0.16 16.71 -14.35
C LYS A 572 0.19 17.38 -12.97
N ARG A 573 -0.13 16.66 -11.88
CA ARG A 573 -0.27 17.21 -10.52
C ARG A 573 0.37 16.30 -9.48
N MET A 574 1.23 16.87 -8.64
CA MET A 574 1.86 16.20 -7.50
C MET A 574 0.83 16.04 -6.38
N VAL A 575 0.91 14.97 -5.59
CA VAL A 575 -0.03 14.73 -4.47
C VAL A 575 0.66 15.11 -3.17
N TRP A 576 0.07 16.05 -2.43
CA TRP A 576 0.53 16.48 -1.12
C TRP A 576 -0.42 15.97 -0.04
N VAL A 577 0.12 15.26 0.94
CA VAL A 577 -0.62 14.73 2.08
C VAL A 577 -0.26 15.54 3.32
N VAL A 578 -1.19 16.34 3.84
CA VAL A 578 -1.00 17.10 5.07
C VAL A 578 -0.89 16.12 6.25
N SER A 579 0.19 16.21 6.99
CA SER A 579 0.60 15.26 8.03
C SER A 579 1.34 15.95 9.18
N ASP A 580 1.85 15.18 10.16
CA ASP A 580 2.64 15.69 11.28
C ASP A 580 4.14 15.82 10.98
N ARG A 581 4.64 15.12 9.96
CA ARG A 581 6.07 15.02 9.64
C ARG A 581 6.30 15.03 8.14
N PHE A 582 7.50 15.41 7.75
CA PHE A 582 7.88 15.34 6.36
C PHE A 582 8.28 13.91 6.00
N ASP A 583 7.69 13.41 4.92
CA ASP A 583 8.05 12.13 4.31
C ASP A 583 7.82 12.21 2.80
N THR A 584 8.55 11.43 2.02
CA THR A 584 8.43 11.40 0.57
C THR A 584 8.43 9.97 0.08
N LEU A 585 7.40 9.59 -0.67
CA LEU A 585 7.40 8.31 -1.34
C LEU A 585 8.10 8.43 -2.71
N PRO A 586 8.82 7.38 -3.15
CA PRO A 586 9.39 7.31 -4.50
C PRO A 586 8.38 7.51 -5.63
N SER A 587 7.08 7.42 -5.33
CA SER A 587 5.95 7.57 -6.24
C SER A 587 5.56 9.04 -6.54
N GLY A 588 6.24 10.02 -5.92
CA GLY A 588 5.94 11.45 -6.11
C GLY A 588 4.84 11.99 -5.18
N VAL A 589 4.51 11.24 -4.13
CA VAL A 589 3.62 11.65 -3.04
C VAL A 589 4.48 12.28 -1.94
N VAL A 590 4.11 13.47 -1.51
CA VAL A 590 4.83 14.23 -0.50
C VAL A 590 3.95 14.35 0.75
N PHE A 591 4.39 13.79 1.86
CA PHE A 591 3.82 14.06 3.17
C PHE A 591 4.40 15.37 3.69
N ILE A 592 3.54 16.37 3.82
CA ILE A 592 3.93 17.72 4.18
C ILE A 592 3.40 18.04 5.56
N PRO A 593 4.27 18.48 6.49
CA PRO A 593 3.83 18.91 7.81
C PRO A 593 2.81 20.04 7.72
N PHE A 594 1.87 20.10 8.66
CA PHE A 594 0.91 21.20 8.73
C PHE A 594 1.56 22.55 9.10
N ASP A 595 2.75 22.53 9.72
CA ASP A 595 3.49 23.68 10.24
C ASP A 595 4.65 24.11 9.34
N VAL A 596 4.48 24.01 8.02
CA VAL A 596 5.49 24.39 7.05
C VAL A 596 5.52 25.89 6.74
N ASP A 597 6.72 26.41 6.47
CA ASP A 597 6.94 27.68 5.77
C ASP A 597 7.44 27.43 4.33
N PHE A 598 7.39 28.47 3.48
CA PHE A 598 7.75 28.33 2.07
C PHE A 598 9.22 27.92 1.85
N ASP A 599 10.13 28.41 2.68
CA ASP A 599 11.56 28.08 2.58
C ASP A 599 11.88 26.66 3.06
N SER A 600 11.09 26.11 3.97
CA SER A 600 11.15 24.70 4.36
C SER A 600 10.64 23.84 3.22
N ILE A 601 9.50 24.17 2.59
CA ILE A 601 8.99 23.44 1.41
C ILE A 601 10.05 23.39 0.30
N LYS A 602 10.72 24.50 0.00
CA LYS A 602 11.82 24.54 -0.99
C LYS A 602 12.96 23.60 -0.61
N ARG A 603 13.46 23.70 0.62
CA ARG A 603 14.58 22.88 1.12
C ARG A 603 14.23 21.39 1.16
N LEU A 604 12.97 21.07 1.43
CA LEU A 604 12.45 19.72 1.52
C LEU A 604 12.28 19.07 0.14
N LEU A 605 11.84 19.83 -0.86
CA LEU A 605 11.65 19.32 -2.24
C LEU A 605 12.92 19.35 -3.08
N LEU A 606 13.85 20.26 -2.78
CA LEU A 606 15.17 20.36 -3.41
C LEU A 606 16.21 20.60 -2.30
N PRO A 607 16.95 19.55 -1.87
CA PRO A 607 18.12 19.74 -1.03
C PRO A 607 19.09 20.67 -1.77
N ARG A 608 19.57 21.72 -1.07
CA ARG A 608 20.35 22.84 -1.62
C ARG A 608 21.42 22.43 -2.66
N GLN A 609 21.43 23.18 -3.76
CA GLN A 609 22.64 23.53 -4.52
C GLN A 609 23.56 24.42 -3.68
#